data_AF-I3R347-F1
#
_entry.id   AF-I3R347-F1
#
_cell.length_a   1.000
_cell.length_b   1.000
_cell.length_c   1.000
_cell.angle_alpha   90.00
_cell.angle_beta   90.00
_cell.angle_gamma   90.00
#
_symmetry.space_group_name_H-M   'P 1'
#
loop_
_entity.id
_entity.type
_entity.pdbx_description
1 polymer ?
#
loop_
_entity_poly.entity_id
_entity_poly.type
_entity_poly.pdbx_seq_one_letter_code
_entity_poly.pdbx_strand_id
1 'polypeptide(L)'
;MTNDPFSLSIPEGWTVATDVDTDDASAQTIYESPDSEYRVTVTEFARGLTLYWWVDIFARADGEWHRREVGLGDSYRDPENVTAAAQDAVDQLSDTTEERLVSSADN
;
A
#
# COMPACT_ATOMS: atom_id res chain seq x y z
N MET A 1 -10.14 -12.51 -10.26
CA MET A 1 -10.82 -11.26 -9.90
C MET A 1 -10.21 -10.80 -8.61
N THR A 2 -9.21 -9.94 -8.72
CA THR A 2 -8.56 -9.31 -7.58
C THR A 2 -9.58 -8.34 -6.98
N ASN A 3 -10.02 -8.60 -5.75
CA ASN A 3 -11.04 -7.80 -5.07
C ASN A 3 -10.36 -6.55 -4.50
N ASP A 4 -9.95 -5.66 -5.39
CA ASP A 4 -9.25 -4.44 -5.03
C ASP A 4 -10.27 -3.31 -4.77
N PRO A 5 -10.44 -2.86 -3.51
CA PRO A 5 -11.45 -1.88 -3.16
C PRO A 5 -11.15 -0.47 -3.70
N PHE A 6 -9.87 -0.16 -3.95
CA PHE A 6 -9.43 1.14 -4.43
C PHE A 6 -9.25 1.22 -5.96
N SER A 7 -9.45 0.10 -6.67
CA SER A 7 -9.20 -0.05 -8.11
C SER A 7 -7.84 0.52 -8.57
N LEU A 8 -6.79 0.31 -7.76
CA LEU A 8 -5.43 0.71 -8.07
C LEU A 8 -4.89 -0.04 -9.28
N SER A 9 -4.12 0.66 -10.09
CA SER A 9 -3.32 0.04 -11.14
C SER A 9 -2.03 -0.47 -10.51
N ILE A 10 -2.06 -1.71 -10.04
CA ILE A 10 -0.89 -2.39 -9.48
C ILE A 10 -0.02 -2.98 -10.60
N PRO A 11 1.32 -2.90 -10.48
CA PRO A 11 2.24 -3.48 -11.46
C PRO A 11 2.15 -4.99 -11.53
N GLU A 12 2.75 -5.56 -12.57
CA GLU A 12 2.85 -7.01 -12.71
C GLU A 12 3.63 -7.63 -11.53
N GLY A 13 3.12 -8.73 -10.99
CA GLY A 13 3.70 -9.43 -9.85
C GLY A 13 3.30 -8.87 -8.48
N TRP A 14 2.69 -7.69 -8.40
CA TRP A 14 2.15 -7.20 -7.15
C TRP A 14 0.92 -7.99 -6.73
N THR A 15 0.80 -8.22 -5.43
CA THR A 15 -0.32 -8.92 -4.83
C THR A 15 -1.11 -7.96 -3.97
N VAL A 16 -2.43 -8.07 -3.98
CA VAL A 16 -3.29 -7.34 -3.04
C VAL A 16 -4.06 -8.32 -2.16
N ALA A 17 -4.05 -8.03 -0.88
CA ALA A 17 -4.80 -8.73 0.15
C ALA A 17 -5.66 -7.73 0.91
N THR A 18 -6.96 -7.99 0.99
CA THR A 18 -7.87 -7.21 1.83
C THR A 18 -8.13 -8.00 3.09
N ASP A 19 -7.60 -7.50 4.21
CA ASP A 19 -7.82 -8.03 5.54
C ASP A 19 -8.98 -7.25 6.16
N VAL A 20 -10.16 -7.86 6.12
CA VAL A 20 -11.34 -7.39 6.85
C VAL A 20 -11.44 -8.24 8.11
N ASP A 21 -10.69 -7.85 9.14
CA ASP A 21 -10.85 -8.47 10.45
C ASP A 21 -12.27 -8.15 10.94
N THR A 22 -13.14 -9.15 10.94
CA THR A 22 -14.57 -9.01 11.21
C THR A 22 -14.89 -8.65 12.67
N ASP A 23 -13.88 -8.54 13.55
CA ASP A 23 -14.05 -8.23 14.97
C ASP A 23 -13.63 -6.80 15.33
N ASP A 24 -12.72 -6.18 14.57
CA ASP A 24 -12.24 -4.81 14.80
C ASP A 24 -12.80 -3.86 13.73
N ALA A 25 -13.20 -2.64 14.12
CA ALA A 25 -13.96 -1.70 13.28
C ALA A 25 -13.13 -1.04 12.15
N SER A 26 -12.12 -1.75 11.63
CA SER A 26 -11.17 -1.27 10.63
C SER A 26 -10.87 -2.33 9.59
N ALA A 27 -11.02 -1.98 8.32
CA ALA A 27 -10.60 -2.80 7.19
C ALA A 27 -9.20 -2.38 6.75
N GLN A 28 -8.37 -3.34 6.33
CA GLN A 28 -7.04 -3.07 5.79
C GLN A 28 -6.89 -3.65 4.39
N THR A 29 -6.32 -2.88 3.47
CA THR A 29 -5.93 -3.34 2.14
C THR A 29 -4.42 -3.24 2.03
N ILE A 30 -3.80 -4.35 1.64
CA ILE A 30 -2.37 -4.54 1.65
C ILE A 30 -1.93 -4.84 0.22
N TYR A 31 -1.04 -4.02 -0.31
CA TYR A 31 -0.36 -4.22 -1.58
C TYR A 31 1.07 -4.63 -1.30
N GLU A 32 1.50 -5.79 -1.78
CA GLU A 32 2.85 -6.28 -1.60
C GLU A 32 3.54 -6.46 -2.95
N SER A 33 4.79 -5.99 -3.03
CA SER A 33 5.66 -6.20 -4.19
C SER A 33 6.00 -7.69 -4.36
N PRO A 34 6.24 -8.18 -5.59
CA PRO A 34 6.57 -9.59 -5.85
C PRO A 34 7.78 -10.12 -5.05
N ASP A 35 8.77 -9.25 -4.78
CA ASP A 35 9.98 -9.62 -4.02
C ASP A 35 9.78 -9.56 -2.49
N SER A 36 8.57 -9.23 -2.03
CA SER A 36 8.25 -8.91 -0.63
C SER A 36 9.24 -7.92 0.00
N GLU A 37 9.78 -7.00 -0.80
CA GLU A 37 10.68 -5.91 -0.37
C GLU A 37 9.90 -4.66 0.02
N TYR A 38 8.75 -4.43 -0.61
CA TYR A 38 7.91 -3.27 -0.35
C TYR A 38 6.46 -3.69 -0.13
N ARG A 39 5.78 -2.95 0.73
CA ARG A 39 4.37 -3.14 1.04
C ARG A 39 3.70 -1.82 1.31
N VAL A 40 2.58 -1.56 0.65
CA VAL A 40 1.68 -0.44 0.92
C VAL A 40 0.48 -0.96 1.67
N THR A 41 0.11 -0.33 2.79
CA THR A 41 -1.08 -0.70 3.56
C THR A 41 -2.01 0.49 3.67
N VAL A 42 -3.24 0.32 3.20
CA VAL A 42 -4.33 1.27 3.36
C VAL A 42 -5.20 0.78 4.51
N THR A 43 -5.28 1.55 5.59
CA THR A 43 -6.17 1.21 6.71
C THR A 43 -7.37 2.13 6.67
N GLU A 44 -8.55 1.55 6.61
CA GLU A 44 -9.83 2.19 6.81
C GLU A 44 -10.23 2.04 8.27
N PHE A 45 -10.64 3.12 8.92
CA PHE A 45 -11.19 3.08 10.27
C PHE A 45 -12.29 4.11 10.44
N ALA A 46 -13.36 3.72 11.13
CA ALA A 46 -14.44 4.64 11.48
C ALA A 46 -14.15 5.34 12.81
N ARG A 47 -14.26 6.66 12.85
CA ARG A 47 -14.21 7.44 14.10
C ARG A 47 -15.49 8.25 14.24
N GLY A 48 -16.42 7.73 15.03
CA GLY A 48 -17.77 8.30 15.16
C GLY A 48 -18.61 7.99 13.92
N LEU A 49 -19.11 9.03 13.24
CA LEU A 49 -19.89 8.92 11.99
C LEU A 49 -19.05 9.22 10.74
N THR A 50 -17.73 9.32 10.89
CA THR A 50 -16.82 9.70 9.80
C THR A 50 -15.82 8.58 9.57
N LEU A 51 -15.68 8.20 8.31
CA LEU A 51 -14.70 7.22 7.84
C LEU A 51 -13.38 7.94 7.56
N TYR A 52 -12.30 7.34 8.00
CA TYR A 52 -10.95 7.84 7.80
C TYR A 52 -10.10 6.76 7.19
N TRP A 53 -9.12 7.19 6.40
CA TRP A 53 -8.13 6.29 5.84
C TRP A 53 -6.72 6.82 6.08
N TRP A 54 -5.76 5.93 6.21
CA TRP A 54 -4.35 6.28 6.10
C TRP A 54 -3.63 5.30 5.19
N VAL A 55 -2.55 5.78 4.57
CA VAL A 55 -1.67 4.97 3.73
C VAL A 55 -0.31 4.90 4.43
N ASP A 56 0.16 3.68 4.67
CA ASP A 56 1.47 3.40 5.23
C ASP A 56 2.32 2.66 4.22
N ILE A 57 3.59 3.08 4.08
CA ILE A 57 4.57 2.38 3.24
C ILE A 57 5.56 1.65 4.15
N PHE A 58 5.70 0.36 3.92
CA PHE A 58 6.65 -0.52 4.57
C PHE A 58 7.70 -0.97 3.57
N ALA A 59 8.96 -0.96 4.00
CA ALA A 59 10.08 -1.56 3.29
C ALA A 59 10.64 -2.67 4.17
N ARG A 60 10.94 -3.82 3.58
CA ARG A 60 11.55 -4.94 4.27
C ARG A 60 13.06 -4.72 4.32
N ALA A 61 13.61 -4.64 5.52
CA ALA A 61 15.05 -4.58 5.76
C ALA A 61 15.40 -5.60 6.85
N ASP A 62 16.51 -6.31 6.70
CA ASP A 62 16.95 -7.36 7.63
C ASP A 62 15.89 -8.44 7.95
N GLY A 63 14.94 -8.67 7.03
CA GLY A 63 13.86 -9.64 7.19
C GLY A 63 12.64 -9.11 7.98
N GLU A 64 12.73 -7.89 8.52
CA GLU A 64 11.67 -7.21 9.25
C GLU A 64 11.02 -6.10 8.42
N TRP A 65 9.73 -5.83 8.66
CA TRP A 65 9.02 -4.74 7.99
C TRP A 65 9.28 -3.42 8.71
N HIS A 66 10.00 -2.52 8.05
CA HIS A 66 10.26 -1.19 8.52
C HIS A 66 9.30 -0.20 7.86
N ARG A 67 8.53 0.50 8.67
CA ARG A 67 7.65 1.58 8.21
C ARG A 67 8.52 2.73 7.71
N ARG A 68 8.57 2.93 6.39
CA ARG A 68 9.41 3.94 5.73
C ARG A 68 8.71 5.29 5.72
N GLU A 69 7.40 5.30 5.47
CA GLU A 69 6.62 6.53 5.36
C GLU A 69 5.27 6.35 6.04
N VAL A 70 4.99 7.21 7.02
CA VAL A 70 3.74 7.23 7.78
C VAL A 70 2.89 8.35 7.24
N GLY A 71 1.92 8.02 6.39
CA GLY A 71 1.01 8.99 5.81
C GLY A 71 1.74 9.97 4.90
N LEU A 72 1.38 9.96 3.62
CA LEU A 72 1.59 11.09 2.72
C LEU A 72 0.82 12.37 3.17
N GLY A 73 0.83 12.73 4.46
CA GLY A 73 0.40 14.03 4.96
C GLY A 73 -0.48 14.02 6.21
N ASP A 74 -1.59 13.29 6.23
CA ASP A 74 -2.52 13.21 7.36
C ASP A 74 -3.59 12.14 7.05
N SER A 75 -4.45 11.82 8.01
CA SER A 75 -5.62 10.96 7.77
C SER A 75 -6.52 11.53 6.66
N TYR A 76 -6.79 10.73 5.64
CA TYR A 76 -7.69 11.06 4.54
C TYR A 76 -9.15 10.89 4.98
N ARG A 77 -10.02 11.78 4.49
CA ARG A 77 -11.48 11.72 4.69
C ARG A 77 -12.27 11.51 3.40
N ASP A 78 -11.57 11.58 2.27
CA ASP A 78 -12.15 11.40 0.95
C ASP A 78 -11.54 10.14 0.31
N PRO A 79 -12.38 9.21 -0.19
CA PRO A 79 -11.92 7.96 -0.80
C PRO A 79 -11.07 8.22 -2.06
N GLU A 80 -11.33 9.30 -2.80
CA GLU A 80 -10.55 9.67 -3.98
C GLU A 80 -9.12 10.11 -3.61
N ASN A 81 -8.96 10.83 -2.49
CA ASN A 81 -7.65 11.29 -2.03
C ASN A 81 -6.78 10.13 -1.52
N VAL A 82 -7.35 9.19 -0.75
CA VAL A 82 -6.62 8.00 -0.31
C VAL A 82 -6.27 7.11 -1.50
N THR A 83 -7.17 6.95 -2.48
CA THR A 83 -6.89 6.19 -3.70
C THR A 83 -5.73 6.82 -4.47
N ALA A 84 -5.74 8.13 -4.67
CA ALA A 84 -4.66 8.84 -5.36
C ALA A 84 -3.32 8.69 -4.62
N ALA A 85 -3.32 8.82 -3.29
CA ALA A 85 -2.11 8.66 -2.47
C ALA A 85 -1.58 7.21 -2.48
N ALA A 86 -2.48 6.22 -2.43
CA ALA A 86 -2.09 4.81 -2.51
C ALA A 86 -1.56 4.47 -3.91
N GLN A 87 -2.17 5.01 -4.97
CA GLN A 87 -1.67 4.85 -6.34
C GLN A 87 -0.28 5.46 -6.50
N ASP A 88 -0.08 6.68 -6.02
CA ASP A 88 1.22 7.38 -6.07
C ASP A 88 2.30 6.60 -5.29
N ALA A 89 1.96 6.09 -4.10
CA ALA A 89 2.87 5.24 -3.33
C ALA A 89 3.25 3.95 -4.07
N VAL A 90 2.29 3.28 -4.70
CA VAL A 90 2.56 2.07 -5.49
C VAL A 90 3.44 2.42 -6.70
N ASP A 91 3.10 3.47 -7.46
CA ASP A 91 3.86 3.92 -8.63
C ASP A 91 5.32 4.23 -8.28
N GLN A 92 5.56 5.00 -7.22
CA GLN A 92 6.91 5.33 -6.75
C GLN A 92 7.73 4.07 -6.38
N LEU A 93 7.11 3.09 -5.72
CA LEU A 93 7.77 1.84 -5.32
C LEU A 93 8.03 0.93 -6.53
N SER A 94 7.18 1.01 -7.54
CA SER A 94 7.30 0.26 -8.78
C SER A 94 8.48 0.75 -9.59
N ASP A 95 8.57 2.07 -9.79
CA ASP A 95 9.69 2.73 -10.47
C ASP A 95 11.02 2.42 -9.75
N THR A 96 11.03 2.46 -8.41
CA THR A 96 12.19 2.08 -7.59
C THR A 96 12.59 0.61 -7.78
N THR A 97 11.60 -0.29 -7.89
CA THR A 97 11.85 -1.73 -8.06
C THR A 97 12.36 -2.03 -9.47
N GLU A 98 11.78 -1.41 -10.49
CA GLU A 98 12.21 -1.51 -11.88
C GLU A 98 13.63 -0.98 -12.09
N GLU A 99 13.97 0.17 -11.49
CA GLU A 99 15.33 0.73 -11.55
C GLU A 99 16.38 -0.19 -10.89
N ARG A 100 16.02 -0.87 -9.81
CA ARG A 100 16.90 -1.89 -9.21
C ARG A 100 17.05 -3.12 -10.10
N LEU A 101 15.95 -3.60 -10.68
CA LEU A 101 15.95 -4.80 -11.54
C LEU A 101 16.81 -4.57 -12.78
N VAL A 102 16.68 -3.42 -13.45
CA VAL A 102 17.55 -3.07 -14.60
C VAL A 102 19.01 -2.93 -14.20
N SER A 103 19.29 -2.37 -13.01
CA SER A 103 20.66 -2.24 -12.48
C SER A 103 21.29 -3.59 -12.11
N SER A 104 20.49 -4.57 -11.70
CA SER A 104 20.94 -5.93 -11.38
C SER A 104 21.16 -6.83 -12.60
N ALA A 105 20.57 -6.48 -13.75
CA ALA A 105 20.64 -7.26 -14.98
C ALA A 105 21.89 -6.94 -15.84
N ASP A 106 22.65 -5.89 -15.52
CA ASP A 106 23.84 -5.43 -16.26
C ASP A 106 25.19 -5.91 -15.65
N ASN A 107 25.21 -7.05 -14.93
CA ASN A 107 26.46 -7.59 -14.35
C ASN A 107 26.75 -9.05 -14.72
#